data_AF-A0A7C3MKQ8-F1
#
_entry.id   AF-A0A7C3MKQ8-F1
#
_cell.length_a   1.000
_cell.length_b   1.000
_cell.length_c   1.000
_cell.angle_alpha   90.00
_cell.angle_beta   90.00
_cell.angle_gamma   90.00
#
_symmetry.space_group_name_H-M   'P 1'
#
loop_
_entity.id
_entity.type
_entity.pdbx_description
1 polymer ?
#
loop_
_entity_poly.entity_id
_entity_poly.type
_entity_poly.pdbx_seq_one_letter_code
_entity_poly.pdbx_strand_id
1 'polypeptide(L)'
;MRRLGLILAVCLFSAALAGCSLRTPPKSEDYYAQGQLDFANGDYNAAIENYQHLVDRFPFSPYVEDAELKIGLAHFKMHQYAEAVASLDDFQRMHPTSKNLDLVSYYIAMSYFNQMGRADQDQTAAQRALGYFQELQQRYPESNFAELAREKAETCREMLARHEKYIGDFYFKRANFRAAESRYAELMQKYPNTPVAPSALWDLGVALEKEGKKYSAAQAFAAMVSHYPQTQYANRAKQELDRLKQPVDNEEDPLRLVLAENGYGEDLSDNNRVVVRQAQQDGASGSDDALYSNGLPNLSRALQKDPGAKAAGSAGDQSAPALLKTVRLASSDPPLSVIFDLTRPVKYEKRIEKGPGYSTLTVLLKGVHPEHGLQRHVVFDRSIFKDCNISTDPQGTVVTVNTVPVASYAVVPLESPARLLVTFTPENSASNDVQNPGY
;
A
#
# COMPACT_ATOMS: atom_id res chain seq x y z
N MET A 1 36.67 -74.45 15.99
CA MET A 1 36.79 -72.99 15.74
C MET A 1 36.18 -72.52 14.42
N ARG A 2 36.40 -73.20 13.27
CA ARG A 2 35.82 -72.80 11.97
C ARG A 2 34.28 -72.73 11.89
N ARG A 3 33.55 -73.65 12.54
CA ARG A 3 32.07 -73.64 12.57
C ARG A 3 31.48 -72.51 13.43
N LEU A 4 32.20 -72.10 14.48
CA LEU A 4 31.77 -71.00 15.36
C LEU A 4 31.92 -69.65 14.64
N GLY A 5 32.99 -69.47 13.87
CA GLY A 5 33.20 -68.27 13.05
C GLY A 5 32.18 -68.12 11.92
N LEU A 6 31.73 -69.24 11.33
CA LEU A 6 30.70 -69.22 10.29
C LEU A 6 29.33 -68.81 10.85
N ILE A 7 28.98 -69.30 12.05
CA ILE A 7 27.73 -68.90 12.73
C ILE A 7 27.77 -67.42 13.13
N LEU A 8 28.92 -66.94 13.63
CA LEU A 8 29.08 -65.54 13.99
C LEU A 8 28.98 -64.61 12.77
N ALA A 9 29.53 -65.01 11.62
CA ALA A 9 29.46 -64.26 10.38
C ALA A 9 28.03 -64.22 9.80
N VAL A 10 27.27 -65.33 9.89
CA VAL A 10 25.87 -65.37 9.47
C VAL A 10 24.99 -64.49 10.38
N CYS A 11 25.21 -64.49 11.69
CA CYS A 11 24.48 -63.64 12.64
C CYS A 11 24.75 -62.13 12.40
N LEU A 12 26.01 -61.75 12.11
CA LEU A 12 26.36 -60.37 11.78
C LEU A 12 25.72 -59.92 10.44
N PHE A 13 25.65 -60.81 9.46
CA PHE A 13 25.03 -60.53 8.17
C PHE A 13 23.50 -60.40 8.28
N SER A 14 22.85 -61.22 9.11
CA SER A 14 21.42 -61.08 9.40
C SER A 14 21.09 -59.82 10.21
N ALA A 15 21.98 -59.37 11.09
CA ALA A 15 21.81 -58.12 11.82
C ALA A 15 21.98 -56.88 10.91
N ALA A 16 22.85 -56.95 9.89
CA ALA A 16 22.98 -55.89 8.89
C ALA A 16 21.75 -55.76 7.98
N LEU A 17 21.05 -56.86 7.69
CA LEU A 17 19.80 -56.86 6.91
C LEU A 17 18.59 -56.36 7.73
N ALA A 18 18.61 -56.49 9.06
CA ALA A 18 17.54 -55.97 9.92
C ALA A 18 17.57 -54.45 10.11
N GLY A 19 18.70 -53.79 9.80
CA GLY A 19 18.88 -52.34 9.98
C GLY A 19 18.17 -51.44 8.95
N CYS A 20 17.74 -51.99 7.81
CA CYS A 20 17.11 -51.20 6.73
C CYS A 20 15.56 -51.15 6.80
N SER A 21 14.93 -51.78 7.79
CA SER A 21 13.46 -51.89 7.87
C SER A 21 12.78 -50.85 8.76
N LEU A 22 13.51 -49.91 9.39
CA LEU A 22 12.96 -48.99 10.40
C LEU A 22 12.67 -47.55 9.94
N ARG A 23 12.86 -47.19 8.67
CA ARG A 23 12.38 -45.89 8.17
C ARG A 23 10.94 -46.02 7.70
N THR A 24 10.00 -45.64 8.57
CA THR A 24 8.63 -45.39 8.13
C THR A 24 8.63 -44.29 7.08
N PRO A 25 7.93 -44.45 5.94
CA PRO A 25 7.83 -43.38 4.96
C PRO A 25 7.19 -42.15 5.62
N PRO A 26 7.69 -40.94 5.34
CA PRO A 26 7.13 -39.72 5.90
C PRO A 26 5.66 -39.56 5.48
N LYS A 27 4.83 -39.13 6.43
CA LYS A 27 3.41 -38.83 6.25
C LYS A 27 3.23 -37.37 5.81
N SER A 28 2.01 -37.03 5.39
CA SER A 28 1.68 -35.65 5.03
C SER A 28 1.95 -34.65 6.17
N GLU A 29 1.65 -35.03 7.41
CA GLU A 29 1.91 -34.19 8.59
C GLU A 29 3.41 -33.94 8.80
N ASP A 30 4.27 -34.92 8.52
CA ASP A 30 5.72 -34.79 8.70
C ASP A 30 6.29 -33.74 7.72
N TYR A 31 5.86 -33.78 6.45
CA TYR A 31 6.25 -32.78 5.45
C TYR A 31 5.75 -31.38 5.80
N TYR A 32 4.50 -31.27 6.25
CA TYR A 32 3.93 -29.98 6.67
C TYR A 32 4.66 -29.41 7.89
N ALA A 33 4.90 -30.23 8.92
CA ALA A 33 5.58 -29.82 10.14
C ALA A 33 7.01 -29.38 9.85
N GLN A 34 7.74 -30.12 9.01
CA GLN A 34 9.08 -29.74 8.60
C GLN A 34 9.09 -28.44 7.79
N GLY A 35 8.18 -28.30 6.82
CA GLY A 35 8.05 -27.06 6.05
C GLY A 35 7.75 -25.84 6.93
N GLN A 36 6.93 -26.00 7.97
CA GLN A 36 6.62 -24.94 8.92
C GLN A 36 7.82 -24.55 9.79
N LEU A 37 8.65 -25.54 10.20
CA LEU A 37 9.90 -25.28 10.90
C LEU A 37 10.89 -24.52 10.01
N ASP A 38 11.09 -24.99 8.77
CA ASP A 38 12.00 -24.36 7.82
C ASP A 38 11.55 -22.93 7.49
N PHE A 39 10.24 -22.72 7.29
CA PHE A 39 9.66 -21.41 7.06
C PHE A 39 9.88 -20.46 8.25
N ALA A 40 9.70 -20.96 9.48
CA ALA A 40 9.93 -20.19 10.70
C ALA A 40 11.42 -19.85 10.91
N ASN A 41 12.32 -20.73 10.49
CA ASN A 41 13.77 -20.51 10.52
C ASN A 41 14.26 -19.56 9.41
N GLY A 42 13.42 -19.25 8.42
CA GLY A 42 13.76 -18.43 7.26
C GLY A 42 14.42 -19.23 6.13
N ASP A 43 14.49 -20.56 6.24
CA ASP A 43 15.00 -21.48 5.22
C ASP A 43 13.91 -21.72 4.16
N TYR A 44 13.52 -20.66 3.46
CA TYR A 44 12.36 -20.64 2.57
C TYR A 44 12.47 -21.65 1.40
N ASN A 45 13.68 -21.91 0.88
CA ASN A 45 13.87 -22.95 -0.15
C ASN A 45 13.51 -24.34 0.39
N ALA A 46 14.03 -24.71 1.57
CA ALA A 46 13.73 -26.00 2.20
C ALA A 46 12.24 -26.10 2.57
N ALA A 47 11.65 -24.99 3.02
CA ALA A 47 10.22 -24.90 3.27
C ALA A 47 9.40 -25.19 2.00
N ILE A 48 9.73 -24.54 0.88
CA ILE A 48 9.07 -24.75 -0.42
C ILE A 48 9.22 -26.22 -0.85
N GLU A 49 10.41 -26.82 -0.74
CA GLU A 49 10.62 -28.22 -1.09
C GLU A 49 9.73 -29.17 -0.27
N ASN A 50 9.65 -28.96 1.06
CA ASN A 50 8.82 -29.78 1.93
C ASN A 50 7.31 -29.58 1.67
N TYR A 51 6.88 -28.35 1.44
CA TYR A 51 5.49 -28.07 1.05
C TYR A 51 5.15 -28.65 -0.32
N GLN A 52 6.05 -28.57 -1.30
CA GLN A 52 5.81 -29.14 -2.63
C GLN A 52 5.73 -30.67 -2.56
N HIS A 53 6.59 -31.32 -1.78
CA HIS A 53 6.48 -32.75 -1.52
C HIS A 53 5.15 -33.15 -0.88
N LEU A 54 4.60 -32.33 0.00
CA LEU A 54 3.27 -32.53 0.57
C LEU A 54 2.18 -32.43 -0.50
N VAL A 55 2.19 -31.37 -1.31
CA VAL A 55 1.22 -31.14 -2.40
C VAL A 55 1.24 -32.27 -3.42
N ASP A 56 2.44 -32.67 -3.87
CA ASP A 56 2.63 -33.68 -4.91
C ASP A 56 2.25 -35.09 -4.45
N ARG A 57 2.62 -35.46 -3.21
CA ARG A 57 2.47 -36.83 -2.70
C ARG A 57 1.15 -37.06 -1.98
N PHE A 58 0.56 -36.03 -1.40
CA PHE A 58 -0.66 -36.11 -0.59
C PHE A 58 -1.67 -35.00 -0.94
N PRO A 59 -2.14 -34.92 -2.20
CA PRO A 59 -3.00 -33.83 -2.70
C PRO A 59 -4.35 -33.69 -1.97
N PHE A 60 -4.81 -34.72 -1.26
CA PHE A 60 -6.04 -34.69 -0.46
C PHE A 60 -5.81 -34.46 1.04
N SER A 61 -4.57 -34.14 1.43
CA SER A 61 -4.24 -33.85 2.83
C SER A 61 -4.88 -32.52 3.26
N PRO A 62 -5.38 -32.41 4.51
CA PRO A 62 -5.94 -31.16 5.03
C PRO A 62 -4.92 -30.01 5.12
N TYR A 63 -3.62 -30.30 4.94
CA TYR A 63 -2.54 -29.31 4.99
C TYR A 63 -2.19 -28.70 3.62
N VAL A 64 -2.75 -29.23 2.52
CA VAL A 64 -2.38 -28.80 1.15
C VAL A 64 -2.70 -27.32 0.91
N GLU A 65 -3.90 -26.87 1.31
CA GLU A 65 -4.29 -25.46 1.15
C GLU A 65 -3.29 -24.52 1.86
N ASP A 66 -2.94 -24.79 3.13
CA ASP A 66 -1.97 -23.95 3.83
C ASP A 66 -0.57 -24.05 3.18
N ALA A 67 -0.14 -25.25 2.78
CA ALA A 67 1.16 -25.46 2.15
C ALA A 67 1.31 -24.68 0.83
N GLU A 68 0.32 -24.69 -0.05
CA GLU A 68 0.32 -23.92 -1.30
C GLU A 68 0.37 -22.41 -1.04
N LEU A 69 -0.38 -21.94 -0.04
CA LEU A 69 -0.29 -20.56 0.40
C LEU A 69 1.13 -20.23 0.90
N LYS A 70 1.72 -21.10 1.72
CA LYS A 70 3.06 -20.92 2.28
C LYS A 70 4.15 -20.93 1.21
N ILE A 71 4.00 -21.69 0.13
CA ILE A 71 4.92 -21.66 -1.02
C ILE A 71 4.94 -20.25 -1.61
N GLY A 72 3.77 -19.68 -1.95
CA GLY A 72 3.69 -18.32 -2.49
C GLY A 72 4.26 -17.26 -1.54
N LEU A 73 3.99 -17.39 -0.23
CA LEU A 73 4.55 -16.50 0.79
C LEU A 73 6.06 -16.66 0.96
N ALA A 74 6.60 -17.87 0.81
CA ALA A 74 8.03 -18.13 0.88
C ALA A 74 8.78 -17.46 -0.28
N HIS A 75 8.27 -17.59 -1.51
CA HIS A 75 8.78 -16.85 -2.67
C HIS A 75 8.77 -15.33 -2.43
N PHE A 76 7.67 -14.80 -1.87
CA PHE A 76 7.60 -13.39 -1.52
C PHE A 76 8.68 -12.97 -0.52
N LYS A 77 8.90 -13.77 0.54
CA LYS A 77 9.92 -13.51 1.57
C LYS A 77 11.35 -13.60 1.01
N MET A 78 11.54 -14.38 -0.04
CA MET A 78 12.79 -14.46 -0.78
C MET A 78 12.99 -13.34 -1.81
N HIS A 79 12.03 -12.40 -1.93
CA HIS A 79 12.01 -11.35 -2.97
C HIS A 79 11.90 -11.91 -4.41
N GLN A 80 11.44 -13.16 -4.55
CA GLN A 80 11.14 -13.81 -5.83
C GLN A 80 9.70 -13.48 -6.23
N TYR A 81 9.48 -12.22 -6.59
CA TYR A 81 8.14 -11.68 -6.74
C TYR A 81 7.36 -12.26 -7.91
N ALA A 82 8.03 -12.67 -9.00
CA ALA A 82 7.35 -13.27 -10.14
C ALA A 82 6.79 -14.65 -9.78
N GLU A 83 7.59 -15.46 -9.09
CA GLU A 83 7.23 -16.78 -8.60
C GLU A 83 6.17 -16.70 -7.48
N ALA A 84 6.26 -15.68 -6.63
CA ALA A 84 5.25 -15.39 -5.62
C ALA A 84 3.89 -15.09 -6.26
N VAL A 85 3.85 -14.22 -7.27
CA VAL A 85 2.61 -13.91 -8.01
C VAL A 85 2.04 -15.16 -8.66
N ALA A 86 2.86 -15.96 -9.34
CA ALA A 86 2.41 -17.18 -10.00
C ALA A 86 1.79 -18.17 -8.99
N SER A 87 2.50 -18.44 -7.88
CA SER A 87 2.05 -19.39 -6.86
C SER A 87 0.77 -18.92 -6.15
N LEU A 88 0.66 -17.61 -5.87
CA LEU A 88 -0.50 -17.03 -5.20
C LEU A 88 -1.71 -16.90 -6.12
N ASP A 89 -1.52 -16.64 -7.41
CA ASP A 89 -2.59 -16.67 -8.40
C ASP A 89 -3.12 -18.10 -8.58
N ASP A 90 -2.23 -19.08 -8.66
CA ASP A 90 -2.58 -20.50 -8.67
C ASP A 90 -3.41 -20.88 -7.44
N PHE A 91 -2.99 -20.45 -6.24
CA PHE A 91 -3.75 -20.64 -5.01
C PHE A 91 -5.16 -20.06 -5.11
N GLN A 92 -5.32 -18.82 -5.58
CA GLN A 92 -6.63 -18.18 -5.74
C GLN A 92 -7.54 -18.92 -6.74
N ARG A 93 -6.97 -19.48 -7.81
CA ARG A 93 -7.70 -20.28 -8.79
C ARG A 93 -8.14 -21.63 -8.24
N MET A 94 -7.28 -22.27 -7.44
CA MET A 94 -7.55 -23.60 -6.86
C MET A 94 -8.47 -23.53 -5.64
N HIS A 95 -8.40 -22.45 -4.84
CA HIS A 95 -9.14 -22.29 -3.59
C HIS A 95 -10.01 -21.02 -3.56
N PRO A 96 -10.99 -20.86 -4.48
CA PRO A 96 -11.78 -19.63 -4.62
C PRO A 96 -12.72 -19.32 -3.44
N THR A 97 -12.86 -20.23 -2.47
CA THR A 97 -13.63 -20.04 -1.24
C THR A 97 -12.76 -19.97 0.01
N SER A 98 -11.44 -19.88 -0.13
CA SER A 98 -10.53 -19.80 1.01
C SER A 98 -10.78 -18.54 1.83
N LYS A 99 -10.63 -18.66 3.16
CA LYS A 99 -10.66 -17.51 4.07
C LYS A 99 -9.44 -16.59 3.94
N ASN A 100 -8.39 -17.04 3.23
CA ASN A 100 -7.12 -16.32 3.10
C ASN A 100 -7.01 -15.51 1.78
N LEU A 101 -8.09 -15.40 1.00
CA LEU A 101 -8.04 -14.75 -0.31
C LEU A 101 -7.73 -13.24 -0.22
N ASP A 102 -8.09 -12.59 0.87
CA ASP A 102 -7.71 -11.20 1.15
C ASP A 102 -6.19 -11.06 1.37
N LEU A 103 -5.60 -11.97 2.14
CA LEU A 103 -4.15 -12.07 2.33
C LEU A 103 -3.43 -12.35 1.01
N VAL A 104 -3.93 -13.31 0.22
CA VAL A 104 -3.37 -13.68 -1.09
C VAL A 104 -3.38 -12.48 -2.03
N SER A 105 -4.53 -11.82 -2.16
CA SER A 105 -4.68 -10.60 -2.97
C SER A 105 -3.69 -9.52 -2.53
N TYR A 106 -3.48 -9.36 -1.22
CA TYR A 106 -2.55 -8.38 -0.68
C TYR A 106 -1.11 -8.71 -1.05
N TYR A 107 -0.68 -9.97 -0.96
CA TYR A 107 0.69 -10.36 -1.29
C TYR A 107 0.97 -10.39 -2.80
N ILE A 108 -0.04 -10.63 -3.64
CA ILE A 108 0.08 -10.40 -5.09
C ILE A 108 0.33 -8.92 -5.36
N ALA A 109 -0.50 -8.04 -4.80
CA ALA A 109 -0.35 -6.60 -4.94
C ALA A 109 1.02 -6.10 -4.43
N MET A 110 1.44 -6.59 -3.26
CA MET A 110 2.75 -6.28 -2.69
C MET A 110 3.92 -6.82 -3.53
N SER A 111 3.75 -7.94 -4.23
CA SER A 111 4.79 -8.47 -5.12
C SER A 111 5.03 -7.53 -6.29
N TYR A 112 3.98 -6.95 -6.88
CA TYR A 112 4.12 -5.90 -7.88
C TYR A 112 4.63 -4.59 -7.27
N PHE A 113 4.16 -4.22 -6.09
CA PHE A 113 4.59 -3.01 -5.39
C PHE A 113 6.10 -2.99 -5.16
N ASN A 114 6.70 -4.11 -4.73
CA ASN A 114 8.14 -4.19 -4.50
C ASN A 114 8.97 -4.23 -5.79
N GLN A 115 8.33 -4.45 -6.94
CA GLN A 115 8.97 -4.35 -8.27
C GLN A 115 8.86 -2.94 -8.88
N MET A 116 8.20 -2.00 -8.19
CA MET A 116 8.07 -0.62 -8.69
C MET A 116 9.44 0.04 -8.86
N GLY A 117 9.67 0.54 -10.07
CA GLY A 117 10.84 1.35 -10.38
C GLY A 117 10.68 2.81 -9.96
N ARG A 118 11.67 3.61 -10.34
CA ARG A 118 11.58 5.07 -10.19
C ARG A 118 10.56 5.67 -11.15
N ALA A 119 10.14 6.91 -10.89
CA ALA A 119 9.18 7.64 -11.73
C ALA A 119 9.65 7.86 -13.18
N ASP A 120 10.94 7.75 -13.50
CA ASP A 120 11.48 7.88 -14.87
C ASP A 120 11.56 6.54 -15.64
N GLN A 121 11.17 5.43 -15.01
CA GLN A 121 11.24 4.08 -15.57
C GLN A 121 9.85 3.56 -16.00
N ASP A 122 9.78 2.32 -16.47
CA ASP A 122 8.52 1.64 -16.78
C ASP A 122 7.63 1.51 -15.53
N GLN A 123 6.35 1.87 -15.68
CA GLN A 123 5.39 1.91 -14.57
C GLN A 123 4.42 0.72 -14.56
N THR A 124 4.65 -0.33 -15.34
CA THR A 124 3.75 -1.50 -15.42
C THR A 124 3.55 -2.13 -14.05
N ALA A 125 4.61 -2.25 -13.25
CA ALA A 125 4.52 -2.77 -11.88
C ALA A 125 3.65 -1.89 -10.98
N ALA A 126 3.78 -0.57 -11.06
CA ALA A 126 2.97 0.39 -10.28
C ALA A 126 1.49 0.33 -10.68
N GLN A 127 1.20 0.22 -11.98
CA GLN A 127 -0.16 0.07 -12.50
C GLN A 127 -0.81 -1.24 -12.04
N ARG A 128 -0.08 -2.36 -12.13
CA ARG A 128 -0.57 -3.66 -11.65
C ARG A 128 -0.80 -3.65 -10.14
N ALA A 129 0.16 -3.14 -9.37
CA ALA A 129 0.04 -3.03 -7.92
C ALA A 129 -1.21 -2.22 -7.53
N LEU A 130 -1.41 -1.05 -8.16
CA LEU A 130 -2.60 -0.22 -7.93
C LEU A 130 -3.89 -0.99 -8.23
N GLY A 131 -3.97 -1.68 -9.37
CA GLY A 131 -5.13 -2.48 -9.75
C GLY A 131 -5.47 -3.54 -8.71
N TYR A 132 -4.49 -4.34 -8.26
CA TYR A 132 -4.72 -5.36 -7.25
C TYR A 132 -5.08 -4.78 -5.87
N PHE A 133 -4.47 -3.66 -5.46
CA PHE A 133 -4.86 -3.00 -4.20
C PHE A 133 -6.29 -2.44 -4.26
N GLN A 134 -6.73 -1.93 -5.41
CA GLN A 134 -8.11 -1.46 -5.61
C GLN A 134 -9.10 -2.63 -5.63
N GLU A 135 -8.78 -3.72 -6.33
CA GLU A 135 -9.60 -4.93 -6.32
C GLU A 135 -9.77 -5.47 -4.90
N LEU A 136 -8.69 -5.55 -4.12
CA LEU A 136 -8.74 -6.00 -2.74
C LEU A 136 -9.69 -5.14 -1.89
N GLN A 137 -9.61 -3.81 -2.01
CA GLN A 137 -10.49 -2.91 -1.29
C GLN A 137 -11.96 -3.07 -1.69
N GLN A 138 -12.23 -3.33 -2.96
CA GLN A 138 -13.59 -3.52 -3.46
C GLN A 138 -14.16 -4.88 -3.06
N ARG A 139 -13.34 -5.92 -3.12
CA ARG A 139 -13.76 -7.31 -2.91
C ARG A 139 -13.78 -7.70 -1.42
N TYR A 140 -12.88 -7.13 -0.63
CA TYR A 140 -12.70 -7.44 0.80
C TYR A 140 -12.68 -6.17 1.68
N PRO A 141 -13.71 -5.31 1.63
CA PRO A 141 -13.69 -3.99 2.29
C PRO A 141 -13.51 -4.05 3.81
N GLU A 142 -14.01 -5.11 4.46
CA GLU A 142 -13.93 -5.31 5.91
C GLU A 142 -12.62 -5.99 6.37
N SER A 143 -11.73 -6.37 5.44
CA SER A 143 -10.46 -7.01 5.78
C SER A 143 -9.48 -6.01 6.39
N ASN A 144 -8.67 -6.47 7.34
CA ASN A 144 -7.53 -5.70 7.84
C ASN A 144 -6.54 -5.34 6.72
N PHE A 145 -6.50 -6.12 5.64
CA PHE A 145 -5.67 -5.85 4.47
C PHE A 145 -6.23 -4.73 3.58
N ALA A 146 -7.53 -4.39 3.67
CA ALA A 146 -8.12 -3.32 2.86
C ALA A 146 -7.56 -1.94 3.24
N GLU A 147 -7.34 -1.71 4.53
CA GLU A 147 -6.72 -0.47 5.02
C GLU A 147 -5.27 -0.37 4.57
N LEU A 148 -4.50 -1.46 4.69
CA LEU A 148 -3.11 -1.51 4.22
C LEU A 148 -3.02 -1.31 2.70
N ALA A 149 -3.93 -1.94 1.96
CA ALA A 149 -4.04 -1.78 0.52
C ALA A 149 -4.36 -0.34 0.12
N ARG A 150 -5.20 0.38 0.88
CA ARG A 150 -5.49 1.79 0.62
C ARG A 150 -4.23 2.65 0.72
N GLU A 151 -3.46 2.49 1.79
CA GLU A 151 -2.19 3.22 1.98
C GLU A 151 -1.20 2.95 0.83
N LYS A 152 -1.08 1.68 0.42
CA LYS A 152 -0.21 1.29 -0.69
C LYS A 152 -0.73 1.75 -2.05
N ALA A 153 -2.05 1.76 -2.27
CA ALA A 153 -2.66 2.29 -3.48
C ALA A 153 -2.35 3.78 -3.65
N GLU A 154 -2.40 4.58 -2.60
CA GLU A 154 -2.02 6.01 -2.67
C GLU A 154 -0.55 6.20 -3.05
N THR A 155 0.34 5.32 -2.56
CA THR A 155 1.75 5.35 -2.95
C THR A 155 1.94 5.00 -4.43
N CYS A 156 1.21 4.00 -4.95
CA CYS A 156 1.21 3.67 -6.37
C CYS A 156 0.69 4.83 -7.22
N ARG A 157 -0.42 5.43 -6.79
CA ARG A 157 -1.07 6.58 -7.45
C ARG A 157 -0.12 7.78 -7.53
N GLU A 158 0.60 8.09 -6.45
CA GLU A 158 1.62 9.13 -6.42
C GLU A 158 2.80 8.81 -7.34
N MET A 159 3.26 7.55 -7.42
CA MET A 159 4.33 7.16 -8.35
C MET A 159 3.91 7.40 -9.81
N LEU A 160 2.68 7.00 -10.17
CA LEU A 160 2.12 7.22 -11.50
C LEU A 160 1.97 8.71 -11.81
N ALA A 161 1.52 9.51 -10.84
CA ALA A 161 1.45 10.96 -10.99
C ALA A 161 2.84 11.59 -11.18
N ARG A 162 3.85 11.13 -10.43
CA ARG A 162 5.23 11.59 -10.59
C ARG A 162 5.81 11.23 -11.96
N HIS A 163 5.44 10.09 -12.52
CA HIS A 163 5.83 9.70 -13.87
C HIS A 163 5.30 10.69 -14.91
N GLU A 164 4.00 11.01 -14.86
CA GLU A 164 3.41 12.00 -15.77
C GLU A 164 4.07 13.38 -15.62
N LYS A 165 4.31 13.81 -14.37
CA LYS A 165 5.02 15.07 -14.13
C LYS A 165 6.45 15.03 -14.67
N TYR A 166 7.18 13.93 -14.50
CA TYR A 166 8.55 13.80 -15.00
C TYR A 166 8.61 13.98 -16.52
N ILE A 167 7.68 13.37 -17.26
CA ILE A 167 7.57 13.52 -18.71
C ILE A 167 7.16 14.97 -19.07
N GLY A 168 6.20 15.54 -18.35
CA GLY A 168 5.80 16.94 -18.52
C GLY A 168 6.98 17.91 -18.36
N ASP A 169 7.75 17.75 -17.28
CA ASP A 169 8.93 18.58 -16.99
C ASP A 169 10.02 18.42 -18.07
N PHE A 170 10.18 17.21 -18.61
CA PHE A 170 11.10 16.93 -19.71
C PHE A 170 10.74 17.69 -20.99
N TYR A 171 9.45 17.78 -21.33
CA TYR A 171 8.98 18.56 -22.47
C TYR A 171 9.01 20.06 -22.22
N PHE A 172 8.62 20.48 -21.01
CA PHE A 172 8.62 21.88 -20.60
C PHE A 172 10.02 22.50 -20.71
N LYS A 173 11.06 21.79 -20.22
CA LYS A 173 12.46 22.23 -20.31
C LYS A 173 12.96 22.42 -21.75
N ARG A 174 12.35 21.74 -22.73
CA ARG A 174 12.67 21.89 -24.17
C ARG A 174 11.78 22.89 -24.89
N ALA A 175 11.00 23.68 -24.15
CA ALA A 175 10.01 24.61 -24.69
C ALA A 175 8.93 23.95 -25.57
N ASN A 176 8.74 22.63 -25.46
CA ASN A 176 7.60 21.95 -26.06
C ASN A 176 6.41 22.01 -25.10
N PHE A 177 5.82 23.21 -24.99
CA PHE A 177 4.77 23.49 -24.01
C PHE A 177 3.51 22.69 -24.27
N ARG A 178 3.12 22.49 -25.54
CA ARG A 178 1.94 21.68 -25.90
C ARG A 178 2.04 20.22 -25.42
N ALA A 179 3.23 19.62 -25.53
CA ALA A 179 3.44 18.26 -25.01
C ALA A 179 3.48 18.23 -23.47
N ALA A 180 4.02 19.28 -22.85
CA ALA A 180 4.01 19.42 -21.39
C ALA A 180 2.59 19.61 -20.84
N GLU A 181 1.80 20.49 -21.46
CA GLU A 181 0.38 20.71 -21.20
C GLU A 181 -0.38 19.39 -21.18
N SER A 182 -0.25 18.58 -22.25
CA SER A 182 -0.92 17.28 -22.33
C SER A 182 -0.58 16.35 -21.16
N ARG A 183 0.68 16.34 -20.70
CA ARG A 183 1.12 15.46 -19.60
C ARG A 183 0.66 15.96 -18.24
N TYR A 184 0.73 17.27 -18.00
CA TYR A 184 0.19 17.83 -16.77
C TYR A 184 -1.34 17.71 -16.72
N ALA A 185 -2.04 17.87 -17.85
CA ALA A 185 -3.48 17.66 -17.95
C ALA A 185 -3.86 16.19 -17.65
N GLU A 186 -3.13 15.21 -18.20
CA GLU A 186 -3.33 13.80 -17.92
C GLU A 186 -3.14 13.48 -16.42
N LEU A 187 -2.11 14.05 -15.80
CA LEU A 187 -1.91 13.96 -14.34
C LEU A 187 -3.09 14.53 -13.57
N MET A 188 -3.56 15.72 -13.93
CA MET A 188 -4.68 16.36 -13.25
C MET A 188 -6.02 15.64 -13.46
N GLN A 189 -6.18 14.95 -14.58
CA GLN A 189 -7.35 14.14 -14.85
C GLN A 189 -7.34 12.84 -14.02
N LYS A 190 -6.23 12.10 -14.04
CA LYS A 190 -6.13 10.78 -13.40
C LYS A 190 -5.80 10.84 -11.91
N TYR A 191 -5.00 11.83 -11.52
CA TYR A 191 -4.34 11.90 -10.22
C TYR A 191 -4.47 13.26 -9.48
N PRO A 192 -5.63 13.94 -9.46
CA PRO A 192 -5.76 15.28 -8.86
C PRO A 192 -5.52 15.31 -7.34
N ASN A 193 -5.74 14.21 -6.63
CA ASN A 193 -5.62 14.15 -5.16
C ASN A 193 -4.22 13.77 -4.67
N THR A 194 -3.23 13.77 -5.55
CA THR A 194 -1.86 13.35 -5.21
C THR A 194 -1.02 14.52 -4.70
N PRO A 195 -0.03 14.30 -3.81
CA PRO A 195 0.88 15.34 -3.34
C PRO A 195 1.60 16.12 -4.45
N VAL A 196 1.83 15.51 -5.61
CA VAL A 196 2.47 16.16 -6.76
C VAL A 196 1.51 17.04 -7.60
N ALA A 197 0.20 16.84 -7.49
CA ALA A 197 -0.81 17.52 -8.31
C ALA A 197 -0.76 19.06 -8.23
N PRO A 198 -0.58 19.72 -7.06
CA PRO A 198 -0.46 21.17 -7.01
C PRO A 198 0.74 21.69 -7.83
N SER A 199 1.88 21.00 -7.79
CA SER A 199 3.01 21.44 -8.62
C SER A 199 2.70 21.27 -10.10
N ALA A 200 2.07 20.17 -10.49
CA ALA A 200 1.72 19.91 -11.88
C ALA A 200 0.68 20.90 -12.43
N LEU A 201 -0.34 21.26 -11.65
CA LEU A 201 -1.32 22.26 -12.05
C LEU A 201 -0.71 23.67 -12.16
N TRP A 202 0.27 24.00 -11.31
CA TRP A 202 1.06 25.23 -11.49
C TRP A 202 1.80 25.22 -12.83
N ASP A 203 2.51 24.12 -13.12
CA ASP A 203 3.29 23.99 -14.35
C ASP A 203 2.38 23.95 -15.60
N LEU A 204 1.18 23.39 -15.50
CA LEU A 204 0.13 23.46 -16.52
C LEU A 204 -0.26 24.91 -16.83
N GLY A 205 -0.56 25.71 -15.81
CA GLY A 205 -0.87 27.13 -15.99
C GLY A 205 0.27 27.91 -16.66
N VAL A 206 1.51 27.66 -16.27
CA VAL A 206 2.69 28.29 -16.88
C VAL A 206 2.91 27.81 -18.31
N ALA A 207 2.70 26.53 -18.62
CA ALA A 207 2.81 25.99 -19.97
C ALA A 207 1.78 26.63 -20.90
N LEU A 208 0.51 26.69 -20.48
CA LEU A 208 -0.58 27.36 -21.20
C LEU A 208 -0.26 28.82 -21.50
N GLU A 209 0.28 29.55 -20.52
CA GLU A 209 0.67 30.94 -20.73
C GLU A 209 1.80 31.07 -21.77
N LYS A 210 2.82 30.21 -21.69
CA LYS A 210 3.95 30.20 -22.63
C LYS A 210 3.53 29.84 -24.06
N GLU A 211 2.41 29.13 -24.24
CA GLU A 211 1.77 28.91 -25.54
C GLU A 211 0.94 30.12 -26.03
N GLY A 212 0.68 31.09 -25.15
CA GLY A 212 -0.17 32.24 -25.44
C GLY A 212 -1.66 32.02 -25.11
N LYS A 213 -2.03 30.88 -24.52
CA LYS A 213 -3.40 30.55 -24.08
C LYS A 213 -3.73 31.22 -22.75
N LYS A 214 -3.77 32.56 -22.74
CA LYS A 214 -3.90 33.36 -21.51
C LYS A 214 -5.18 33.07 -20.72
N TYR A 215 -6.29 32.86 -21.41
CA TYR A 215 -7.57 32.54 -20.76
C TYR A 215 -7.49 31.19 -20.02
N SER A 216 -7.03 30.14 -20.70
CA SER A 216 -6.83 28.80 -20.13
C SER A 216 -5.82 28.81 -18.99
N ALA A 217 -4.73 29.58 -19.12
CA ALA A 217 -3.76 29.77 -18.04
C ALA A 217 -4.41 30.40 -16.80
N ALA A 218 -5.28 31.41 -16.98
CA ALA A 218 -6.03 31.99 -15.88
C ALA A 218 -7.00 30.98 -15.26
N GLN A 219 -7.70 30.15 -16.04
CA GLN A 219 -8.52 29.07 -15.47
C GLN A 219 -7.69 28.06 -14.66
N ALA A 220 -6.49 27.70 -15.13
CA ALA A 220 -5.60 26.81 -14.39
C ALA A 220 -5.13 27.42 -13.05
N PHE A 221 -4.82 28.72 -13.03
CA PHE A 221 -4.50 29.43 -11.79
C PHE A 221 -5.71 29.62 -10.88
N ALA A 222 -6.91 29.82 -11.42
CA ALA A 222 -8.15 29.84 -10.65
C ALA A 222 -8.42 28.47 -10.01
N ALA A 223 -8.23 27.38 -10.77
CA ALA A 223 -8.31 26.02 -10.28
C ALA A 223 -7.33 25.77 -9.12
N MET A 224 -6.10 26.30 -9.23
CA MET A 224 -5.11 26.22 -8.15
C MET A 224 -5.60 26.86 -6.85
N VAL A 225 -6.20 28.04 -6.94
CA VAL A 225 -6.71 28.76 -5.78
C VAL A 225 -7.91 28.05 -5.17
N SER A 226 -8.78 27.47 -6.00
CA SER A 226 -9.99 26.78 -5.56
C SER A 226 -9.69 25.40 -4.94
N HIS A 227 -8.93 24.55 -5.64
CA HIS A 227 -8.70 23.15 -5.25
C HIS A 227 -7.52 22.96 -4.30
N TYR A 228 -6.51 23.86 -4.34
CA TYR A 228 -5.29 23.73 -3.53
C TYR A 228 -4.95 25.00 -2.72
N PRO A 229 -5.93 25.59 -1.98
CA PRO A 229 -5.78 26.90 -1.34
C PRO A 229 -4.69 26.96 -0.26
N GLN A 230 -4.34 25.82 0.33
CA GLN A 230 -3.35 25.71 1.43
C GLN A 230 -1.91 25.59 0.93
N THR A 231 -1.69 25.52 -0.38
CA THR A 231 -0.35 25.35 -0.96
C THR A 231 0.34 26.69 -1.21
N GLN A 232 1.67 26.67 -1.28
CA GLN A 232 2.45 27.86 -1.67
C GLN A 232 2.09 28.39 -3.08
N TYR A 233 1.55 27.52 -3.93
CA TYR A 233 1.17 27.85 -5.30
C TYR A 233 -0.10 28.71 -5.36
N ALA A 234 -1.02 28.59 -4.40
CA ALA A 234 -2.25 29.37 -4.38
C ALA A 234 -1.99 30.89 -4.31
N ASN A 235 -1.02 31.33 -3.51
CA ASN A 235 -0.68 32.75 -3.41
C ASN A 235 -0.04 33.28 -4.70
N ARG A 236 0.82 32.49 -5.33
CA ARG A 236 1.41 32.84 -6.63
C ARG A 236 0.35 32.86 -7.73
N ALA A 237 -0.57 31.89 -7.73
CA ALA A 237 -1.67 31.83 -8.68
C ALA A 237 -2.56 33.07 -8.62
N LYS A 238 -2.85 33.60 -7.42
CA LYS A 238 -3.56 34.89 -7.26
C LYS A 238 -2.83 36.05 -7.93
N GLN A 239 -1.51 36.14 -7.75
CA GLN A 239 -0.69 37.17 -8.39
C GLN A 239 -0.69 37.04 -9.92
N GLU A 240 -0.65 35.82 -10.43
CA GLU A 240 -0.73 35.58 -11.88
C GLU A 240 -2.11 35.93 -12.45
N LEU A 241 -3.20 35.65 -11.73
CA LEU A 241 -4.55 36.08 -12.11
C LEU A 241 -4.64 37.61 -12.23
N ASP A 242 -4.13 38.33 -11.23
CA ASP A 242 -4.10 39.80 -11.23
C ASP A 242 -3.26 40.37 -12.39
N ARG A 243 -2.17 39.68 -12.75
CA ARG A 243 -1.30 40.06 -13.87
C ARG A 243 -1.96 39.80 -15.23
N LEU A 244 -2.57 38.62 -15.41
CA LEU A 244 -3.16 38.19 -16.68
C LEU A 244 -4.43 38.97 -17.02
N LYS A 245 -5.18 39.45 -16.01
CA LYS A 245 -6.43 40.22 -16.15
C LYS A 245 -7.45 39.54 -17.08
N GLN A 246 -7.44 38.22 -17.11
CA GLN A 246 -8.42 37.43 -17.86
C GLN A 246 -9.66 37.19 -16.99
N PRO A 247 -10.85 37.09 -17.59
CA PRO A 247 -12.03 36.67 -16.86
C PRO A 247 -11.82 35.24 -16.34
N VAL A 248 -12.12 35.02 -15.06
CA VAL A 248 -12.19 33.68 -14.45
C VAL A 248 -13.64 33.22 -14.54
N ASP A 249 -13.84 32.00 -15.05
CA ASP A 249 -15.17 31.41 -15.07
C ASP A 249 -15.54 30.97 -13.64
N ASN A 250 -16.73 31.37 -13.19
CA ASN A 250 -17.25 31.03 -11.86
C ASN A 250 -18.50 30.14 -11.96
N GLU A 251 -19.01 29.86 -13.16
CA GLU A 251 -20.18 29.01 -13.38
C GLU A 251 -19.77 27.54 -13.44
N GLU A 252 -18.61 27.24 -14.05
CA GLU A 252 -18.03 25.90 -14.12
C GLU A 252 -16.73 25.78 -13.32
N ASP A 253 -16.38 24.55 -12.91
CA ASP A 253 -15.11 24.28 -12.24
C ASP A 253 -13.94 24.60 -13.21
N PRO A 254 -13.07 25.57 -12.89
CA PRO A 254 -11.98 25.98 -13.78
C PRO A 254 -11.04 24.83 -14.17
N LEU A 255 -10.89 23.81 -13.32
CA LEU A 255 -10.07 22.65 -13.65
C LEU A 255 -10.68 21.84 -14.79
N ARG A 256 -12.01 21.68 -14.81
CA ARG A 256 -12.71 20.94 -15.87
C ARG A 256 -12.60 21.65 -17.20
N LEU A 257 -12.72 22.99 -17.22
CA LEU A 257 -12.56 23.80 -18.42
C LEU A 257 -11.18 23.63 -19.06
N VAL A 258 -10.12 23.71 -18.27
CA VAL A 258 -8.74 23.53 -18.75
C VAL A 258 -8.51 22.12 -19.32
N LEU A 259 -9.10 21.10 -18.69
CA LEU A 259 -8.96 19.72 -19.14
C LEU A 259 -9.79 19.44 -20.41
N ALA A 260 -10.93 20.11 -20.59
CA ALA A 260 -11.74 19.99 -21.81
C ALA A 260 -11.00 20.45 -23.07
N GLU A 261 -10.19 21.50 -22.98
CA GLU A 261 -9.39 22.00 -24.12
C GLU A 261 -8.36 20.98 -24.63
N ASN A 262 -7.93 20.05 -23.78
CA ASN A 262 -6.97 19.00 -24.12
C ASN A 262 -7.63 17.69 -24.57
N GLY A 263 -8.97 17.68 -24.73
CA GLY A 263 -9.72 16.46 -25.05
C GLY A 263 -9.96 15.55 -23.84
N TYR A 264 -9.67 16.01 -22.62
CA TYR A 264 -9.83 15.27 -21.37
C TYR A 264 -11.12 15.63 -20.59
N GLY A 265 -12.04 16.38 -21.21
CA GLY A 265 -13.19 17.00 -20.56
C GLY A 265 -14.40 16.10 -20.27
N GLU A 266 -14.49 14.91 -20.84
CA GLU A 266 -15.74 14.13 -20.79
C GLU A 266 -15.95 13.33 -19.50
N ASP A 267 -14.90 12.91 -18.76
CA ASP A 267 -15.06 11.92 -17.67
C ASP A 267 -14.32 12.24 -16.36
N LEU A 268 -14.45 13.46 -15.83
CA LEU A 268 -14.02 13.72 -14.44
C LEU A 268 -15.03 13.19 -13.39
N SER A 269 -16.22 12.75 -13.81
CA SER A 269 -17.29 12.27 -12.92
C SER A 269 -17.47 10.75 -12.85
N ASP A 270 -16.86 9.96 -13.73
CA ASP A 270 -17.21 8.53 -13.87
C ASP A 270 -16.16 7.53 -13.36
N ASN A 271 -14.91 7.93 -13.10
CA ASN A 271 -13.92 7.01 -12.49
C ASN A 271 -14.02 6.87 -10.96
N ASN A 272 -15.09 7.36 -10.34
CA ASN A 272 -15.39 7.04 -8.93
C ASN A 272 -16.89 7.11 -8.55
N ARG A 273 -17.81 7.02 -9.52
CA ARG A 273 -19.24 6.79 -9.22
C ARG A 273 -19.60 5.37 -9.63
N VAL A 274 -19.94 4.55 -8.64
CA VAL A 274 -20.90 3.46 -8.84
C VAL A 274 -22.22 4.11 -9.30
N VAL A 275 -22.42 4.19 -10.62
CA VAL A 275 -23.71 4.59 -11.19
C VAL A 275 -24.48 3.32 -11.50
N VAL A 276 -25.45 3.02 -10.64
CA VAL A 276 -26.57 2.14 -10.99
C VAL A 276 -27.42 2.88 -12.02
N ARG A 277 -27.26 2.58 -13.31
CA ARG A 277 -28.21 3.01 -14.33
C ARG A 277 -29.28 1.92 -14.49
N GLN A 278 -30.53 2.29 -14.23
CA GLN A 278 -31.69 1.50 -14.60
C GLN A 278 -31.75 1.39 -16.14
N ALA A 279 -31.82 0.17 -16.66
CA ALA A 279 -32.16 -0.07 -18.06
C ALA A 279 -33.61 -0.55 -18.13
N GLN A 280 -34.43 0.26 -18.81
CA GLN A 280 -35.68 -0.19 -19.42
C GLN A 280 -35.35 -0.67 -20.84
N GLN A 281 -35.99 -1.76 -21.25
CA GLN A 281 -35.73 -2.56 -22.45
C GLN A 281 -35.99 -1.79 -23.76
N ASP A 282 -35.24 -2.14 -24.81
CA ASP A 282 -35.81 -2.67 -26.06
C ASP A 282 -34.73 -3.09 -27.08
N GLY A 283 -34.97 -4.22 -27.78
CA GLY A 283 -34.63 -4.40 -29.20
C GLY A 283 -33.32 -5.11 -29.57
N ALA A 284 -33.44 -6.23 -30.28
CA ALA A 284 -32.37 -7.16 -30.67
C ALA A 284 -31.71 -6.89 -32.04
N SER A 285 -30.47 -7.39 -32.21
CA SER A 285 -29.92 -8.22 -33.33
C SER A 285 -28.40 -7.97 -33.48
N GLY A 286 -27.53 -8.97 -33.21
CA GLY A 286 -26.80 -9.80 -34.19
C GLY A 286 -25.65 -9.01 -34.87
N SER A 287 -24.37 -9.38 -34.90
CA SER A 287 -23.65 -10.65 -34.78
C SER A 287 -22.13 -10.38 -34.63
N ASP A 288 -21.44 -11.30 -33.94
CA ASP A 288 -20.04 -11.75 -34.05
C ASP A 288 -18.87 -10.74 -34.15
N ASP A 289 -18.10 -10.63 -33.06
CA ASP A 289 -16.68 -11.01 -33.07
C ASP A 289 -16.15 -11.22 -31.63
N ALA A 290 -15.68 -12.44 -31.38
CA ALA A 290 -15.19 -12.89 -30.09
C ALA A 290 -13.67 -12.74 -30.00
N LEU A 291 -13.16 -12.19 -28.89
CA LEU A 291 -11.93 -12.61 -28.21
C LEU A 291 -11.78 -11.84 -26.87
N TYR A 292 -11.56 -12.61 -25.79
CA TYR A 292 -11.33 -12.22 -24.38
C TYR A 292 -12.56 -11.91 -23.50
N SER A 293 -13.33 -12.93 -23.10
CA SER A 293 -14.09 -12.90 -21.84
C SER A 293 -14.41 -14.31 -21.32
N ASN A 294 -14.00 -14.61 -20.09
CA ASN A 294 -14.56 -15.62 -19.18
C ASN A 294 -14.02 -15.26 -17.80
N GLY A 295 -14.76 -14.93 -16.75
CA GLY A 295 -16.20 -14.90 -16.51
C GLY A 295 -16.37 -14.88 -14.99
N LEU A 296 -16.78 -13.74 -14.42
CA LEU A 296 -17.23 -13.65 -13.04
C LEU A 296 -18.74 -13.95 -12.99
N PRO A 297 -19.24 -14.76 -12.04
CA PRO A 297 -20.66 -15.06 -11.94
C PRO A 297 -21.48 -13.85 -11.45
N ASN A 298 -22.57 -13.58 -12.18
CA ASN A 298 -23.60 -12.58 -11.89
C ASN A 298 -24.38 -12.92 -10.60
N LEU A 299 -24.39 -12.00 -9.64
CA LEU A 299 -25.23 -12.06 -8.42
C LEU A 299 -26.35 -11.01 -8.49
N SER A 300 -27.32 -11.24 -9.37
CA SER A 300 -28.59 -10.50 -9.40
C SER A 300 -29.75 -11.41 -8.96
N ARG A 301 -29.70 -11.94 -7.73
CA ARG A 301 -30.86 -12.61 -7.13
C ARG A 301 -30.83 -12.74 -5.61
N ALA A 302 -30.60 -11.64 -4.91
CA ALA A 302 -30.98 -11.55 -3.50
C ALA A 302 -31.09 -10.07 -3.16
N LEU A 303 -32.29 -9.50 -3.28
CA LEU A 303 -32.76 -8.30 -2.56
C LEU A 303 -34.13 -7.92 -3.15
N GLN A 304 -35.19 -8.56 -2.62
CA GLN A 304 -36.55 -8.04 -2.68
C GLN A 304 -37.27 -8.47 -1.40
N LYS A 305 -37.30 -7.56 -0.42
CA LYS A 305 -38.37 -7.36 0.55
C LYS A 305 -38.13 -6.04 1.28
N ASP A 306 -38.86 -5.02 0.86
CA ASP A 306 -39.10 -3.75 1.54
C ASP A 306 -40.23 -3.91 2.58
N PRO A 307 -40.59 -2.91 3.40
CA PRO A 307 -39.76 -2.12 4.33
C PRO A 307 -40.38 -2.14 5.76
N GLY A 308 -39.58 -1.97 6.81
CA GLY A 308 -40.15 -1.77 8.14
C GLY A 308 -39.19 -1.83 9.31
N ALA A 309 -39.07 -0.69 9.98
CA ALA A 309 -38.69 -0.51 11.38
C ALA A 309 -37.19 -0.40 11.75
N LYS A 310 -36.88 0.85 12.14
CA LYS A 310 -35.97 1.29 13.21
C LYS A 310 -34.47 1.18 12.98
N ALA A 311 -33.88 2.36 12.84
CA ALA A 311 -32.52 2.69 13.19
C ALA A 311 -32.09 2.05 14.52
N ALA A 312 -30.97 1.35 14.49
CA ALA A 312 -30.17 1.03 15.66
C ALA A 312 -28.71 1.35 15.30
N GLY A 313 -28.29 2.56 15.63
CA GLY A 313 -26.87 2.84 15.80
C GLY A 313 -26.38 2.01 16.98
N SER A 314 -25.33 1.21 16.80
CA SER A 314 -24.63 0.62 17.92
C SER A 314 -23.88 1.73 18.64
N ALA A 315 -24.50 2.26 19.70
CA ALA A 315 -23.79 2.95 20.75
C ALA A 315 -22.81 1.95 21.39
N GLY A 316 -21.57 1.95 20.89
CA GLY A 316 -20.46 1.29 21.55
C GLY A 316 -20.21 1.95 22.90
N ASP A 317 -20.16 1.13 23.92
CA ASP A 317 -19.98 1.44 25.34
C ASP A 317 -18.91 2.53 25.58
N GLN A 318 -19.33 3.72 26.06
CA GLN A 318 -18.44 4.83 26.42
C GLN A 318 -17.69 4.57 27.75
N SER A 319 -17.91 3.42 28.42
CA SER A 319 -17.30 3.09 29.71
C SER A 319 -15.87 2.51 29.61
N ALA A 320 -15.47 1.96 28.47
CA ALA A 320 -14.13 1.39 28.33
C ALA A 320 -13.08 2.51 28.18
N PRO A 321 -11.85 2.37 28.71
CA PRO A 321 -10.77 3.31 28.43
C PRO A 321 -10.30 3.21 26.98
N ALA A 322 -9.76 4.30 26.43
CA ALA A 322 -9.17 4.28 25.09
C ALA A 322 -7.89 3.43 25.09
N LEU A 323 -7.65 2.67 24.02
CA LEU A 323 -6.46 1.82 23.91
C LEU A 323 -5.49 2.32 22.84
N LEU A 324 -4.19 2.23 23.14
CA LEU A 324 -3.10 2.27 22.17
C LEU A 324 -2.88 0.85 21.65
N LYS A 325 -3.19 0.62 20.38
CA LYS A 325 -3.11 -0.70 19.74
C LYS A 325 -1.70 -1.01 19.28
N THR A 326 -1.12 -0.11 18.50
CA THR A 326 0.21 -0.29 17.90
C THR A 326 0.94 1.04 17.73
N VAL A 327 2.27 0.98 17.75
CA VAL A 327 3.16 2.07 17.32
C VAL A 327 4.02 1.55 16.18
N ARG A 328 3.96 2.19 15.01
CA ARG A 328 4.64 1.72 13.79
C ARG A 328 5.23 2.86 12.98
N LEU A 329 6.26 2.57 12.19
CA LEU A 329 6.73 3.50 11.17
C LEU A 329 5.70 3.60 10.03
N ALA A 330 5.56 4.79 9.44
CA ALA A 330 4.79 4.94 8.20
C ALA A 330 5.47 4.16 7.06
N SER A 331 4.68 3.55 6.18
CA SER A 331 5.19 2.57 5.20
C SER A 331 5.66 3.18 3.87
N SER A 332 5.70 4.52 3.78
CA SER A 332 6.10 5.31 2.60
C SER A 332 7.42 6.05 2.89
N ASP A 333 8.40 6.01 1.98
CA ASP A 333 9.74 6.56 2.19
C ASP A 333 9.97 7.95 1.52
N PRO A 334 10.87 8.83 2.05
CA PRO A 334 11.76 8.61 3.18
C PRO A 334 11.04 8.71 4.53
N PRO A 335 11.41 7.87 5.50
CA PRO A 335 10.59 7.59 6.66
C PRO A 335 10.96 8.60 7.72
N LEU A 336 10.09 9.59 7.83
CA LEU A 336 10.16 10.62 8.84
C LEU A 336 8.87 10.64 9.64
N SER A 337 8.16 9.50 9.74
CA SER A 337 6.88 9.48 10.45
C SER A 337 6.63 8.20 11.24
N VAL A 338 6.02 8.37 12.42
CA VAL A 338 5.56 7.32 13.34
C VAL A 338 4.06 7.46 13.52
N ILE A 339 3.34 6.34 13.50
CA ILE A 339 1.88 6.28 13.63
C ILE A 339 1.53 5.58 14.94
N PHE A 340 0.66 6.20 15.74
CA PHE A 340 0.06 5.60 16.92
C PHE A 340 -1.38 5.23 16.58
N ASP A 341 -1.70 3.93 16.54
CA ASP A 341 -3.05 3.46 16.27
C ASP A 341 -3.86 3.42 17.57
N LEU A 342 -5.00 4.09 17.57
CA LEU A 342 -5.86 4.26 18.75
C LEU A 342 -7.24 3.67 18.49
N THR A 343 -7.93 3.27 19.55
CA THR A 343 -9.34 2.83 19.43
C THR A 343 -10.31 3.99 19.18
N ARG A 344 -9.94 5.22 19.55
CA ARG A 344 -10.76 6.44 19.44
C ARG A 344 -9.87 7.70 19.50
N PRO A 345 -10.35 8.89 19.10
CA PRO A 345 -9.60 10.14 19.26
C PRO A 345 -9.33 10.44 20.75
N VAL A 346 -8.14 10.94 21.06
CA VAL A 346 -7.69 11.20 22.45
C VAL A 346 -6.98 12.53 22.57
N LYS A 347 -7.02 13.12 23.77
CA LYS A 347 -6.20 14.29 24.10
C LYS A 347 -4.77 13.85 24.37
N TYR A 348 -3.81 14.67 23.96
CA TYR A 348 -2.39 14.37 24.16
C TYR A 348 -1.58 15.63 24.47
N GLU A 349 -0.45 15.45 25.13
CA GLU A 349 0.61 16.44 25.29
C GLU A 349 1.87 15.97 24.57
N LYS A 350 2.66 16.91 24.05
CA LYS A 350 3.88 16.62 23.29
C LYS A 350 5.02 17.52 23.73
N ARG A 351 6.22 16.95 23.86
CA ARG A 351 7.45 17.68 24.16
C ARG A 351 8.61 17.03 23.44
N ILE A 352 9.49 17.84 22.85
CA ILE A 352 10.73 17.37 22.27
C ILE A 352 11.92 17.86 23.10
N GLU A 353 12.86 16.96 23.38
CA GLU A 353 14.15 17.27 23.98
C GLU A 353 15.24 17.07 22.93
N LYS A 354 16.09 18.08 22.74
CA LYS A 354 17.21 18.03 21.79
C LYS A 354 18.51 17.98 22.57
N GLY A 355 19.37 17.03 22.22
CA GLY A 355 20.71 16.88 22.80
C GLY A 355 21.78 16.70 21.73
N PRO A 356 23.07 16.67 22.11
CA PRO A 356 24.16 16.51 21.15
C PRO A 356 24.06 15.14 20.46
N GLY A 357 23.67 15.15 19.19
CA GLY A 357 23.55 13.94 18.37
C GLY A 357 22.24 13.16 18.52
N TYR A 358 21.22 13.70 19.20
CA TYR A 358 19.91 13.05 19.30
C TYR A 358 18.74 14.03 19.48
N SER A 359 17.54 13.55 19.20
CA SER A 359 16.29 14.19 19.57
C SER A 359 15.30 13.16 20.08
N THR A 360 14.63 13.48 21.19
CA THR A 360 13.67 12.59 21.85
C THR A 360 12.32 13.27 21.91
N LEU A 361 11.33 12.73 21.20
CA LEU A 361 9.95 13.19 21.30
C LEU A 361 9.19 12.35 22.33
N THR A 362 8.59 13.01 23.31
CA THR A 362 7.69 12.41 24.28
C THR A 362 6.26 12.85 24.01
N VAL A 363 5.35 11.89 23.86
CA VAL A 363 3.91 12.10 23.71
C VAL A 363 3.16 11.43 24.86
N LEU A 364 2.47 12.21 25.68
CA LEU A 364 1.59 11.72 26.74
C LEU A 364 0.17 11.64 26.20
N LEU A 365 -0.36 10.43 26.08
CA LEU A 365 -1.73 10.13 25.68
C LEU A 365 -2.63 10.05 26.92
N LYS A 366 -3.47 11.05 27.14
CA LYS A 366 -4.26 11.19 28.36
C LYS A 366 -5.38 10.16 28.43
N GLY A 367 -5.45 9.40 29.53
CA GLY A 367 -6.50 8.39 29.75
C GLY A 367 -6.45 7.20 28.78
N VAL A 368 -5.31 6.98 28.12
CA VAL A 368 -5.08 5.85 27.22
C VAL A 368 -4.33 4.76 27.93
N HIS A 369 -4.74 3.51 27.74
CA HIS A 369 -3.99 2.33 28.18
C HIS A 369 -3.42 1.55 27.00
N PRO A 370 -2.25 0.92 27.14
CA PRO A 370 -1.70 0.08 26.08
C PRO A 370 -2.50 -1.23 25.97
N GLU A 371 -2.76 -1.68 24.75
CA GLU A 371 -3.46 -2.94 24.49
C GLU A 371 -2.67 -4.14 25.07
N HIS A 372 -3.41 -5.17 25.51
CA HIS A 372 -2.79 -6.36 26.08
C HIS A 372 -1.89 -7.05 25.05
N GLY A 373 -0.61 -7.20 25.36
CA GLY A 373 0.39 -7.77 24.44
C GLY A 373 1.12 -6.76 23.55
N LEU A 374 0.84 -5.46 23.67
CA LEU A 374 1.60 -4.43 22.96
C LEU A 374 3.07 -4.42 23.41
N GLN A 375 3.98 -4.54 22.46
CA GLN A 375 5.42 -4.41 22.68
C GLN A 375 5.75 -3.03 23.26
N ARG A 376 6.41 -3.00 24.43
CA ARG A 376 6.72 -1.77 25.16
C ARG A 376 8.02 -1.10 24.72
N HIS A 377 8.86 -1.84 24.01
CA HIS A 377 10.08 -1.33 23.41
C HIS A 377 10.09 -1.80 21.96
N VAL A 378 10.19 -0.85 21.04
CA VAL A 378 10.21 -1.09 19.60
C VAL A 378 11.50 -0.48 19.06
N VAL A 379 12.42 -1.30 18.56
CA VAL A 379 13.64 -0.81 17.90
C VAL A 379 13.31 -0.54 16.44
N PHE A 380 13.67 0.64 15.96
CA PHE A 380 13.50 1.04 14.57
C PHE A 380 14.87 1.03 13.89
N ASP A 381 15.22 -0.05 13.19
CA ASP A 381 16.54 -0.15 12.54
C ASP A 381 16.56 0.53 11.14
N ARG A 382 15.90 1.69 10.99
CA ARG A 382 15.74 2.38 9.70
C ARG A 382 15.74 3.91 9.86
N SER A 383 16.51 4.60 9.01
CA SER A 383 16.54 6.07 8.84
C SER A 383 16.95 6.86 10.11
N ILE A 384 16.18 7.89 10.47
CA ILE A 384 16.44 8.79 11.61
C ILE A 384 15.99 8.21 12.95
N PHE A 385 15.20 7.15 12.95
CA PHE A 385 14.62 6.55 14.15
C PHE A 385 15.59 5.55 14.77
N LYS A 386 15.70 5.55 16.10
CA LYS A 386 16.52 4.59 16.85
C LYS A 386 15.64 3.56 17.53
N ASP A 387 14.77 4.04 18.42
CA ASP A 387 13.83 3.20 19.16
C ASP A 387 12.62 4.00 19.63
N CYS A 388 11.62 3.29 20.12
CA CYS A 388 10.46 3.81 20.80
C CYS A 388 10.19 3.02 22.08
N ASN A 389 9.92 3.76 23.16
CA ASN A 389 9.55 3.21 24.47
C ASN A 389 8.11 3.61 24.82
N ILE A 390 7.35 2.67 25.37
CA ILE A 390 5.95 2.85 25.78
C ILE A 390 5.84 2.52 27.27
N SER A 391 5.68 3.54 28.09
CA SER A 391 5.45 3.41 29.53
C SER A 391 4.05 3.90 29.92
N THR A 392 3.63 3.59 31.14
CA THR A 392 2.32 3.98 31.67
C THR A 392 2.54 4.85 32.90
N ASP A 393 1.84 5.97 32.96
CA ASP A 393 1.86 6.97 34.04
C ASP A 393 0.42 7.14 34.57
N PRO A 394 0.16 7.68 35.78
CA PRO A 394 -1.22 7.87 36.27
C PRO A 394 -2.09 8.76 35.36
N GLN A 395 -1.47 9.60 34.51
CA GLN A 395 -2.20 10.43 33.56
C GLN A 395 -2.53 9.72 32.24
N GLY A 396 -1.91 8.56 31.94
CA GLY A 396 -2.15 7.78 30.72
C GLY A 396 -0.90 7.08 30.18
N THR A 397 -0.81 6.91 28.86
CA THR A 397 0.32 6.22 28.21
C THR A 397 1.35 7.24 27.73
N VAL A 398 2.62 7.04 28.07
CA VAL A 398 3.73 7.85 27.58
C VAL A 398 4.45 7.09 26.47
N VAL A 399 4.55 7.71 25.30
CA VAL A 399 5.29 7.18 24.15
C VAL A 399 6.50 8.07 23.92
N THR A 400 7.70 7.49 23.96
CA THR A 400 8.97 8.18 23.76
C THR A 400 9.63 7.67 22.50
N VAL A 401 9.82 8.53 21.50
CA VAL A 401 10.45 8.22 20.22
C VAL A 401 11.84 8.86 20.17
N ASN A 402 12.87 8.03 20.06
CA ASN A 402 14.26 8.44 20.00
C ASN A 402 14.74 8.50 18.55
N THR A 403 15.37 9.61 18.17
CA THR A 403 15.81 9.91 16.81
C THR A 403 17.22 10.53 16.78
N VAL A 404 17.85 10.57 15.60
CA VAL A 404 18.97 11.50 15.32
C VAL A 404 18.47 12.97 15.38
N PRO A 405 19.33 14.00 15.36
CA PRO A 405 18.88 15.39 15.45
C PRO A 405 17.83 15.77 14.39
N VAL A 406 16.72 16.37 14.84
CA VAL A 406 15.63 16.85 13.96
C VAL A 406 15.47 18.36 14.08
N ALA A 407 15.27 19.03 12.95
CA ALA A 407 14.97 20.46 12.88
C ALA A 407 13.58 20.75 13.49
N SER A 408 12.56 20.01 13.04
CA SER A 408 11.16 20.19 13.45
C SER A 408 10.39 18.87 13.49
N TYR A 409 9.19 18.91 14.09
CA TYR A 409 8.25 17.79 14.13
C TYR A 409 6.80 18.30 14.12
N ALA A 410 5.87 17.47 13.66
CA ALA A 410 4.43 17.73 13.76
C ALA A 410 3.69 16.49 14.28
N VAL A 411 2.59 16.71 15.00
CA VAL A 411 1.68 15.64 15.47
C VAL A 411 0.30 15.98 14.96
N VAL A 412 -0.27 15.11 14.13
CA VAL A 412 -1.54 15.29 13.43
C VAL A 412 -2.50 14.19 13.88
N PRO A 413 -3.62 14.53 14.55
CA PRO A 413 -4.67 13.57 14.84
C PRO A 413 -5.47 13.26 13.57
N LEU A 414 -5.78 11.98 13.38
CA LEU A 414 -6.66 11.47 12.33
C LEU A 414 -7.85 10.81 13.01
N GLU A 415 -9.08 11.10 12.58
CA GLU A 415 -10.30 10.70 13.30
C GLU A 415 -10.93 9.40 12.80
N SER A 416 -10.60 8.93 11.58
CA SER A 416 -11.22 7.75 10.97
C SER A 416 -10.25 7.01 10.03
N PRO A 417 -9.54 5.95 10.51
CA PRO A 417 -9.52 5.46 11.90
C PRO A 417 -8.74 6.39 12.83
N ALA A 418 -9.00 6.27 14.14
CA ALA A 418 -8.35 7.10 15.15
C ALA A 418 -6.84 6.83 15.20
N ARG A 419 -6.02 7.81 14.80
CA ARG A 419 -4.56 7.72 14.80
C ARG A 419 -3.91 9.03 15.24
N LEU A 420 -2.68 8.96 15.71
CA LEU A 420 -1.78 10.11 15.77
C LEU A 420 -0.62 9.87 14.80
N LEU A 421 -0.55 10.69 13.76
CA LEU A 421 0.57 10.73 12.83
C LEU A 421 1.59 11.74 13.35
N VAL A 422 2.77 11.25 13.70
CA VAL A 422 3.90 12.05 14.11
C VAL A 422 4.87 12.14 12.95
N THR A 423 5.15 13.33 12.44
CA THR A 423 6.13 13.56 11.37
C THR A 423 7.33 14.33 11.90
N PHE A 424 8.50 14.12 11.31
CA PHE A 424 9.78 14.67 11.70
C PHE A 424 10.46 15.31 10.49
N THR A 425 11.33 16.29 10.72
CA THR A 425 12.18 16.87 9.67
C THR A 425 13.61 16.85 10.18
N PRO A 426 14.55 16.17 9.51
CA PRO A 426 15.92 16.06 9.98
C PRO A 426 16.61 17.43 9.98
N GLU A 427 17.59 17.60 10.87
CA GLU A 427 18.47 18.77 10.85
C GLU A 427 19.52 18.56 9.73
N ASN A 428 19.61 19.48 8.76
CA ASN A 428 20.52 19.34 7.62
C ASN A 428 21.97 19.12 8.10
N SER A 429 22.56 17.97 7.77
CA SER A 429 24.02 17.82 7.75
C SER A 429 24.52 18.46 6.45
N ALA A 430 24.98 19.70 6.53
CA ALA A 430 25.73 20.28 5.43
C ALA A 430 27.07 19.54 5.24
N SER A 431 27.47 19.37 3.97
CA SER A 431 28.78 18.94 3.45
C SER A 431 29.11 17.44 3.42
N ASN A 432 28.87 16.83 2.26
CA ASN A 432 29.97 16.24 1.49
C ASN A 432 29.69 16.47 0.00
N ASP A 433 30.15 17.64 -0.47
CA ASP A 433 30.60 17.81 -1.84
C ASP A 433 31.68 16.75 -2.10
N VAL A 434 31.31 15.68 -2.80
CA VAL A 434 32.29 14.95 -3.60
C VAL A 434 32.06 15.42 -5.02
N GLN A 435 32.89 16.37 -5.42
CA GLN A 435 33.29 16.52 -6.80
C GLN A 435 33.57 15.11 -7.37
N ASN A 436 32.90 14.74 -8.45
CA ASN A 436 33.51 13.81 -9.38
C ASN A 436 33.42 14.43 -10.78
N PRO A 437 34.58 14.66 -11.44
CA PRO A 437 34.67 15.28 -12.74
C PRO A 437 34.22 14.29 -13.83
N GLY A 438 33.96 14.82 -15.02
CA GLY A 438 33.28 14.09 -16.08
C GLY A 438 33.94 12.77 -16.51
N TYR A 439 33.09 11.90 -17.04
CA TYR A 439 33.25 11.16 -18.29
C TYR A 439 31.88 10.90 -18.89
#